data_AF-A0A1G1CDE3-F1
#
_entry.id   AF-A0A1G1CDE3-F1
#
_cell.length_a   1.000
_cell.length_b   1.000
_cell.length_c   1.000
_cell.angle_alpha   90.00
_cell.angle_beta   90.00
_cell.angle_gamma   90.00
#
_symmetry.space_group_name_H-M   'P 1'
#
loop_
_entity.id
_entity.type
_entity.pdbx_description
1 polymer ?
#
loop_
_entity_poly.entity_id
_entity_poly.type
_entity_poly.pdbx_seq_one_letter_code
_entity_poly.pdbx_strand_id
1 'polypeptide(L)'
;MTHDDTLSRRDILKKTFALGSGVFLCTFAVKAAKGESPDPTPAPKGAGDPTGSYKLPNGYEPSAHYYGYGIDLDKCIGCTRCVDACKTENSVSRTEPNFRTWVERYVIRDDDTLEVCSPKGGLDPYPAIEDPGSVAKSFFVPKMCAHCERSPCEQVCPVGATLKSPDGVVLIDKKYCIGCGYCIQACPYGCRYFDESTRTAGKCTLCYHRITRGLRPACAEICPTGARVFGDLREKDGPLAKFLREHRVQVLKPHMGTRPKLYYHNLDKEVR
;
A
#
# COMPACT_ATOMS: atom_id res chain seq x y z
N MET A 1 -23.15 39.46 -27.51
CA MET A 1 -22.71 38.45 -26.52
C MET A 1 -22.85 37.09 -27.16
N THR A 2 -21.71 36.42 -27.35
CA THR A 2 -21.48 34.95 -27.47
C THR A 2 -22.52 34.05 -28.17
N HIS A 3 -22.10 33.45 -29.29
CA HIS A 3 -22.34 32.05 -29.69
C HIS A 3 -21.13 31.66 -30.57
N ASP A 4 -20.10 31.01 -30.02
CA ASP A 4 -19.88 29.55 -29.97
C ASP A 4 -19.84 28.87 -31.35
N ASP A 5 -18.66 28.90 -32.00
CA ASP A 5 -18.35 28.13 -33.21
C ASP A 5 -17.31 27.05 -32.85
N THR A 6 -17.79 25.88 -32.42
CA THR A 6 -16.96 24.69 -32.23
C THR A 6 -16.73 24.00 -33.58
N LEU A 7 -15.50 24.08 -34.10
CA LEU A 7 -15.07 23.35 -35.29
C LEU A 7 -15.14 21.83 -35.06
N SER A 8 -15.94 21.16 -35.87
CA SER A 8 -16.14 19.71 -35.81
C SER A 8 -14.96 18.93 -36.39
N ARG A 9 -14.67 17.77 -35.80
CA ARG A 9 -13.60 16.82 -36.15
C ARG A 9 -13.61 16.36 -37.62
N ARG A 10 -14.69 16.61 -38.37
CA ARG A 10 -14.81 16.33 -39.81
C ARG A 10 -14.14 17.38 -40.71
N ASP A 11 -13.97 18.62 -40.26
CA ASP A 11 -13.40 19.70 -41.08
C ASP A 11 -11.87 19.64 -41.14
N ILE A 12 -11.24 19.06 -40.12
CA ILE A 12 -9.79 18.85 -40.04
C ILE A 12 -9.34 17.73 -41.02
N LEU A 13 -10.19 16.72 -41.23
CA LEU A 13 -9.88 15.57 -42.10
C LEU A 13 -10.03 15.88 -43.59
N LYS A 14 -10.78 16.92 -43.97
CA LYS A 14 -10.93 17.32 -45.38
C LYS A 14 -9.75 18.12 -45.92
N LYS A 15 -8.97 18.81 -45.06
CA LYS A 15 -7.82 19.61 -45.48
C LYS A 15 -6.53 18.80 -45.70
N THR A 16 -6.48 17.54 -45.28
CA THR A 16 -5.26 16.70 -45.35
C THR A 16 -5.21 15.77 -46.57
N PHE A 17 -6.31 15.63 -47.31
CA PHE A 17 -6.39 14.71 -48.47
C PHE A 17 -6.25 15.37 -49.85
N ALA A 18 -6.02 16.68 -49.91
CA ALA A 18 -5.83 17.41 -51.16
C ALA A 18 -4.38 17.88 -51.31
N LEU A 19 -3.47 16.96 -51.63
CA LEU A 19 -2.21 17.20 -52.36
C LEU A 19 -1.67 15.82 -52.76
N GLY A 20 -2.03 15.43 -53.98
CA GLY A 20 -1.77 14.11 -54.53
C GLY A 20 -0.33 13.86 -54.97
N SER A 21 -0.07 12.56 -55.15
CA SER A 21 0.59 11.97 -56.31
C SER A 21 1.92 12.58 -56.79
N GLY A 22 3.02 11.95 -56.37
CA GLY A 22 4.33 12.07 -57.00
C GLY A 22 5.27 11.00 -56.45
N VAL A 23 5.42 9.89 -57.17
CA VAL A 23 6.42 8.86 -56.89
C VAL A 23 7.80 9.49 -57.14
N PHE A 24 8.54 9.79 -56.07
CA PHE A 24 9.97 10.04 -56.12
C PHE A 24 10.67 8.85 -55.46
N LEU A 25 11.20 7.95 -56.28
CA LEU A 25 12.20 6.98 -55.83
C LEU A 25 13.44 7.77 -55.40
N CYS A 26 13.57 8.01 -54.10
CA CYS A 26 14.81 8.45 -53.50
C CYS A 26 15.40 7.24 -52.76
N THR A 27 16.37 6.59 -53.40
CA THR A 27 17.23 5.58 -52.78
C THR A 27 18.02 6.22 -51.64
N PHE A 28 17.46 6.20 -50.43
CA PHE A 28 18.22 6.46 -49.21
C PHE A 28 18.85 5.15 -48.75
N ALA A 29 20.18 5.08 -48.88
CA ALA A 29 20.97 4.03 -48.26
C ALA A 29 20.70 4.03 -46.75
N VAL A 30 20.06 2.98 -46.24
CA VAL A 30 19.95 2.73 -44.80
C VAL A 30 21.33 2.32 -44.31
N LYS A 31 22.12 3.30 -43.88
CA LYS A 31 23.29 3.04 -43.06
C LYS A 31 22.78 2.70 -41.67
N ALA A 32 22.90 1.43 -41.27
CA ALA A 32 22.57 0.97 -39.93
C ALA A 32 23.44 1.72 -38.90
N ALA A 33 22.92 2.81 -38.37
CA ALA A 33 23.46 3.45 -37.19
C ALA A 33 23.05 2.56 -36.00
N LYS A 34 24.03 1.90 -35.39
CA LYS A 34 23.87 1.27 -34.08
C LYS A 34 23.43 2.37 -33.10
N GLY A 35 22.15 2.41 -32.77
CA GLY A 35 21.65 3.26 -31.71
C GLY A 35 22.12 2.68 -30.39
N GLU A 36 23.18 3.23 -29.82
CA GLU A 36 23.48 3.07 -28.40
C GLU A 36 22.34 3.73 -27.62
N SER A 37 21.77 2.99 -26.67
CA SER A 37 20.85 3.53 -25.68
C SER A 37 21.54 4.68 -24.96
N PRO A 38 20.87 5.82 -24.70
CA PRO A 38 21.47 6.88 -23.91
C PRO A 38 21.90 6.32 -22.56
N ASP A 39 23.17 6.55 -22.21
CA ASP A 39 23.75 6.11 -20.95
C ASP A 39 22.86 6.57 -19.78
N PRO A 40 22.64 5.71 -18.77
CA PRO A 40 21.89 6.10 -17.59
C PRO A 40 22.58 7.31 -16.96
N THR A 41 21.80 8.37 -16.72
CA THR A 41 22.26 9.57 -16.04
C THR A 41 22.92 9.17 -14.71
N PRO A 42 24.12 9.69 -14.40
CA PRO A 42 24.82 9.32 -13.19
C PRO A 42 23.97 9.69 -11.97
N ALA A 43 23.85 8.73 -11.05
CA ALA A 43 23.13 8.89 -9.79
C ALA A 43 23.58 10.17 -9.06
N PRO A 44 22.68 10.88 -8.37
CA PRO A 44 23.02 12.11 -7.67
C PRO A 44 24.16 11.88 -6.69
N LYS A 45 25.21 12.71 -6.81
CA LYS A 45 26.39 12.69 -5.93
C LYS A 45 25.95 12.99 -4.50
N GLY A 46 25.97 11.95 -3.66
CA GLY A 46 25.38 11.94 -2.32
C GLY A 46 24.66 10.64 -1.99
N ALA A 47 24.42 9.77 -2.98
CA ALA A 47 24.10 8.37 -2.72
C ALA A 47 25.26 7.75 -1.92
N GLY A 48 24.97 7.30 -0.69
CA GLY A 48 25.87 6.42 0.04
C GLY A 48 26.27 5.23 -0.83
N ASP A 49 27.44 4.67 -0.55
CA ASP A 49 28.05 3.54 -1.23
C ASP A 49 27.01 2.64 -1.96
N PRO A 50 27.07 2.52 -3.31
CA PRO A 50 26.13 1.69 -4.08
C PRO A 50 26.28 0.19 -3.76
N THR A 51 27.37 -0.19 -3.08
CA THR A 51 27.62 -1.52 -2.50
C THR A 51 27.53 -1.53 -0.97
N GLY A 52 27.11 -0.42 -0.36
CA GLY A 52 27.13 -0.19 1.07
C GLY A 52 26.25 -1.18 1.77
N SER A 53 26.86 -2.25 2.28
CA SER A 53 26.23 -3.21 3.15
C SER A 53 25.72 -2.43 4.36
N TYR A 54 24.45 -2.04 4.35
CA TYR A 54 23.80 -1.49 5.53
C TYR A 54 23.85 -2.62 6.55
N LYS A 55 24.78 -2.54 7.52
CA LYS A 55 24.86 -3.52 8.60
C LYS A 55 23.62 -3.34 9.46
N LEU A 56 22.59 -4.12 9.14
CA LEU A 56 21.39 -4.17 9.94
C LEU A 56 21.72 -4.77 11.31
N PRO A 57 20.96 -4.40 12.35
CA PRO A 57 21.23 -4.87 13.71
C PRO A 57 21.36 -6.39 13.77
N ASN A 58 22.24 -6.87 14.64
CA ASN A 58 22.39 -8.30 14.97
C ASN A 58 22.71 -9.23 13.76
N GLY A 59 23.31 -8.70 12.69
CA GLY A 59 23.62 -9.50 11.51
C GLY A 59 22.38 -9.90 10.69
N TYR A 60 21.27 -9.16 10.83
CA TYR A 60 20.05 -9.40 10.09
C TYR A 60 20.31 -9.39 8.58
N GLU A 61 19.93 -10.48 7.90
CA GLU A 61 20.08 -10.66 6.46
C GLU A 61 18.71 -10.53 5.78
N PRO A 62 18.38 -9.39 5.13
CA PRO A 62 17.07 -9.19 4.50
C PRO A 62 16.77 -10.23 3.42
N SER A 63 17.78 -10.67 2.67
CA SER A 63 17.63 -11.66 1.61
C SER A 63 17.22 -13.03 2.11
N ALA A 64 17.38 -13.35 3.40
CA ALA A 64 16.93 -14.62 3.98
C ALA A 64 15.42 -14.67 4.21
N HIS A 65 14.77 -13.50 4.34
CA HIS A 65 13.39 -13.39 4.79
C HIS A 65 12.42 -13.00 3.66
N TYR A 66 11.13 -13.23 3.86
CA TYR A 66 10.07 -12.60 3.07
C TYR A 66 8.79 -12.43 3.90
N TYR A 67 8.62 -11.27 4.52
CA TYR A 67 7.56 -11.08 5.51
C TYR A 67 6.17 -10.91 4.90
N GLY A 68 5.18 -11.43 5.61
CA GLY A 68 3.75 -11.20 5.36
C GLY A 68 2.98 -10.96 6.66
N TYR A 69 1.66 -10.83 6.53
CA TYR A 69 0.79 -10.55 7.65
C TYR A 69 -0.59 -11.20 7.44
N GLY A 70 -1.13 -11.81 8.49
CA GLY A 70 -2.44 -12.41 8.55
C GLY A 70 -3.34 -11.68 9.56
N ILE A 71 -4.62 -11.55 9.25
CA ILE A 71 -5.64 -11.01 10.13
C ILE A 71 -6.78 -12.03 10.21
N ASP A 72 -7.01 -12.53 11.42
CA ASP A 72 -8.14 -13.39 11.76
C ASP A 72 -9.30 -12.52 12.24
N LEU A 73 -10.35 -12.40 11.41
CA LEU A 73 -11.48 -11.53 11.70
C LEU A 73 -12.40 -12.13 12.77
N ASP A 74 -12.43 -13.46 12.94
CA ASP A 74 -13.23 -14.12 13.98
C ASP A 74 -12.70 -13.82 15.38
N LYS A 75 -11.39 -13.60 15.49
CA LYS A 75 -10.74 -13.22 16.75
C LYS A 75 -10.74 -11.71 16.98
N CYS A 76 -11.15 -10.89 16.02
CA CYS A 76 -11.05 -9.44 16.15
C CYS A 76 -12.24 -8.86 16.92
N ILE A 77 -12.00 -8.49 18.17
CA ILE A 77 -13.02 -7.89 19.05
C ILE A 77 -13.09 -6.35 18.97
N GLY A 78 -12.40 -5.71 18.02
CA GLY A 78 -12.45 -4.25 17.89
C GLY A 78 -11.85 -3.46 19.06
N CYS A 79 -10.97 -4.03 19.89
CA CYS A 79 -10.41 -3.35 21.08
C CYS A 79 -9.42 -2.20 20.79
N THR A 80 -9.05 -2.01 19.51
CA THR A 80 -8.19 -0.93 18.96
C THR A 80 -6.82 -0.68 19.61
N ARG A 81 -6.38 -1.51 20.57
CA ARG A 81 -5.02 -1.46 21.16
C ARG A 81 -3.90 -1.50 20.12
N CYS A 82 -4.15 -2.17 19.00
CA CYS A 82 -3.22 -2.23 17.87
C CYS A 82 -2.99 -0.87 17.18
N VAL A 83 -4.00 0.00 17.16
CA VAL A 83 -3.93 1.36 16.63
C VAL A 83 -3.10 2.23 17.56
N ASP A 84 -3.41 2.19 18.86
CA ASP A 84 -2.71 2.95 19.90
C ASP A 84 -1.23 2.56 19.98
N ALA A 85 -0.93 1.26 20.09
CA ALA A 85 0.44 0.76 20.12
C ALA A 85 1.23 1.13 18.86
N CYS A 86 0.58 1.13 17.68
CA CYS A 86 1.27 1.51 16.45
C CYS A 86 1.64 3.00 16.43
N LYS A 87 0.76 3.88 16.95
CA LYS A 87 1.04 5.31 17.08
C LYS A 87 2.18 5.56 18.07
N THR A 88 2.13 4.94 19.25
CA THR A 88 3.17 5.06 20.29
C THR A 88 4.53 4.56 19.79
N GLU A 89 4.58 3.35 19.23
CA GLU A 89 5.82 2.72 18.77
C GLU A 89 6.52 3.48 17.64
N ASN A 90 5.75 4.16 16.78
CA ASN A 90 6.27 4.81 15.58
C ASN A 90 6.16 6.33 15.64
N SER A 91 5.94 6.89 16.83
CA SER A 91 5.82 8.32 17.08
C SER A 91 4.89 9.03 16.09
N VAL A 92 3.76 8.40 15.76
CA VAL A 92 2.78 8.97 14.83
C VAL A 92 1.95 10.00 15.59
N SER A 93 1.76 11.17 14.98
CA SER A 93 0.89 12.21 15.54
C SER A 93 -0.47 11.65 15.98
N ARG A 94 -0.90 12.02 17.18
CA ARG A 94 -2.22 11.67 17.73
C ARG A 94 -3.29 12.70 17.38
N THR A 95 -2.88 13.91 17.02
CA THR A 95 -3.76 15.05 16.71
C THR A 95 -4.12 15.09 15.23
N GLU A 96 -3.22 14.64 14.35
CA GLU A 96 -3.47 14.54 12.93
C GLU A 96 -4.16 13.21 12.57
N PRO A 97 -4.95 13.16 11.47
CA PRO A 97 -5.62 11.95 10.98
C PRO A 97 -4.64 10.96 10.31
N ASN A 98 -3.44 10.82 10.87
CA ASN A 98 -2.39 9.95 10.38
C ASN A 98 -2.51 8.56 11.01
N PHE A 99 -2.82 7.55 10.20
CA PHE A 99 -3.00 6.18 10.66
C PHE A 99 -2.12 5.22 9.85
N ARG A 100 -1.39 4.35 10.57
CA ARG A 100 -0.63 3.23 9.97
C ARG A 100 -1.45 1.94 9.96
N THR A 101 -2.42 1.85 10.87
CA THR A 101 -3.47 0.86 10.92
C THR A 101 -4.70 1.49 11.57
N TRP A 102 -5.88 1.05 11.19
CA TRP A 102 -7.15 1.46 11.77
C TRP A 102 -8.10 0.26 11.81
N VAL A 103 -9.18 0.37 12.57
CA VAL A 103 -10.17 -0.71 12.71
C VAL A 103 -11.55 -0.16 12.36
N GLU A 104 -12.17 -0.74 11.34
CA GLU A 104 -13.52 -0.41 10.93
C GLU A 104 -14.51 -1.39 11.55
N ARG A 105 -15.65 -0.91 12.01
CA ARG A 105 -16.79 -1.73 12.39
C ARG A 105 -17.80 -1.72 11.25
N TYR A 106 -18.19 -2.90 10.83
CA TYR A 106 -19.22 -3.15 9.83
C TYR A 106 -20.46 -3.65 10.56
N VAL A 107 -21.60 -3.02 10.32
CA VAL A 107 -22.92 -3.44 10.81
C VAL A 107 -23.82 -3.64 9.59
N ILE A 108 -24.27 -4.87 9.40
CA ILE A 108 -25.22 -5.27 8.37
C ILE A 108 -26.56 -5.49 9.07
N ARG A 109 -27.59 -4.79 8.62
CA ARG A 109 -28.95 -4.93 9.13
C ARG A 109 -29.75 -5.98 8.34
N ASP A 110 -30.89 -6.38 8.86
CA ASP A 110 -31.80 -7.35 8.23
C ASP A 110 -32.38 -6.87 6.89
N ASP A 111 -32.39 -5.56 6.65
CA ASP A 111 -32.79 -4.93 5.39
C ASP A 111 -31.62 -4.76 4.40
N ASP A 112 -30.51 -5.46 4.62
CA ASP A 112 -29.25 -5.38 3.86
C ASP A 112 -28.58 -3.98 3.88
N THR A 113 -28.99 -3.07 4.77
CA THR A 113 -28.28 -1.80 4.93
C THR A 113 -26.92 -2.02 5.60
N LEU A 114 -25.91 -1.30 5.07
CA LEU A 114 -24.52 -1.40 5.51
C LEU A 114 -24.07 -0.10 6.17
N GLU A 115 -23.73 -0.18 7.45
CA GLU A 115 -23.11 0.91 8.18
C GLU A 115 -21.65 0.58 8.47
N VAL A 116 -20.74 1.47 8.08
CA VAL A 116 -19.30 1.35 8.34
C VAL A 116 -18.84 2.55 9.14
N CYS A 117 -18.22 2.31 10.29
CA CYS A 117 -17.65 3.38 11.12
C CYS A 117 -16.24 3.06 11.63
N SER A 118 -15.41 4.09 11.70
CA SER A 118 -14.04 4.04 12.23
C SER A 118 -13.66 5.39 12.84
N PRO A 119 -14.27 5.77 13.99
CA PRO A 119 -14.09 7.08 14.59
C PRO A 119 -12.61 7.29 14.99
N LYS A 120 -11.98 8.29 14.36
CA LYS A 120 -10.52 8.53 14.42
C LYS A 120 -9.68 7.25 14.31
N GLY A 121 -9.98 6.42 13.31
CA GLY A 121 -9.23 5.18 13.06
C GLY A 121 -9.41 4.09 14.13
N GLY A 122 -10.39 4.24 15.03
CA GLY A 122 -10.63 3.36 16.18
C GLY A 122 -10.03 3.88 17.50
N LEU A 123 -9.50 5.11 17.54
CA LEU A 123 -9.05 5.72 18.80
C LEU A 123 -10.21 6.22 19.66
N ASP A 124 -11.26 6.72 19.02
CA ASP A 124 -12.46 7.14 19.71
C ASP A 124 -13.41 5.93 19.87
N PRO A 125 -14.27 5.91 20.90
CA PRO A 125 -15.26 4.84 21.07
C PRO A 125 -16.18 4.70 19.86
N TYR A 126 -16.49 3.46 19.47
CA TYR A 126 -17.50 3.22 18.44
C TYR A 126 -18.88 3.66 18.94
N PRO A 127 -19.71 4.29 18.08
CA PRO A 127 -21.06 4.70 18.47
C PRO A 127 -21.89 3.47 18.89
N ALA A 128 -22.86 3.66 19.76
CA ALA A 128 -23.84 2.61 20.04
C ALA A 128 -24.58 2.25 18.75
N ILE A 129 -24.98 0.98 18.60
CA ILE A 129 -25.81 0.60 17.46
C ILE A 129 -27.24 1.00 17.81
N GLU A 130 -27.80 1.89 16.99
CA GLU A 130 -29.21 2.26 17.07
C GLU A 130 -30.04 1.07 16.60
N ASP A 131 -31.00 0.64 17.41
CA ASP A 131 -31.80 -0.57 17.22
C ASP A 131 -30.96 -1.86 17.03
N PRO A 132 -30.49 -2.49 18.12
CA PRO A 132 -29.76 -3.75 18.05
C PRO A 132 -30.59 -4.93 17.49
N GLY A 133 -31.92 -4.81 17.47
CA GLY A 133 -32.82 -5.89 17.03
C GLY A 133 -32.80 -6.12 15.53
N SER A 134 -32.45 -5.12 14.74
CA SER A 134 -32.35 -5.20 13.28
C SER A 134 -30.96 -5.60 12.77
N VAL A 135 -30.03 -5.98 13.65
CA VAL A 135 -28.64 -6.30 13.26
C VAL A 135 -28.52 -7.77 12.88
N ALA A 136 -28.41 -8.04 11.58
CA ALA A 136 -28.12 -9.38 11.07
C ALA A 136 -26.68 -9.83 11.41
N LYS A 137 -25.71 -8.92 11.22
CA LYS A 137 -24.27 -9.23 11.43
C LYS A 137 -23.47 -8.00 11.79
N SER A 138 -22.56 -8.13 12.76
CA SER A 138 -21.60 -7.08 13.11
C SER A 138 -20.20 -7.68 13.27
N PHE A 139 -19.19 -7.04 12.66
CA PHE A 139 -17.80 -7.50 12.74
C PHE A 139 -16.82 -6.34 12.57
N PHE A 140 -15.58 -6.58 12.98
CA PHE A 140 -14.50 -5.60 12.90
C PHE A 140 -13.47 -5.99 11.85
N VAL A 141 -13.05 -5.04 11.02
CA VAL A 141 -12.01 -5.23 10.01
C VAL A 141 -10.86 -4.27 10.28
N PRO A 142 -9.74 -4.76 10.84
CA PRO A 142 -8.51 -4.00 10.92
C PRO A 142 -7.89 -3.86 9.53
N LYS A 143 -7.63 -2.63 9.09
CA LYS A 143 -6.92 -2.33 7.83
C LYS A 143 -5.53 -1.77 8.09
N MET A 144 -4.60 -2.07 7.18
CA MET A 144 -3.22 -1.58 7.20
C MET A 144 -2.55 -1.75 5.84
N CYS A 145 -1.37 -1.16 5.67
CA CYS A 145 -0.58 -1.33 4.45
C CYS A 145 -0.33 -2.82 4.18
N ALA A 146 -0.62 -3.26 2.96
CA ALA A 146 -0.51 -4.66 2.58
C ALA A 146 0.89 -5.08 2.10
N HIS A 147 1.86 -4.15 2.07
CA HIS A 147 3.23 -4.39 1.59
C HIS A 147 3.27 -5.20 0.28
N CYS A 148 2.57 -4.67 -0.72
CA CYS A 148 2.31 -5.34 -1.99
C CYS A 148 3.61 -5.78 -2.69
N GLU A 149 3.60 -6.98 -3.28
CA GLU A 149 4.73 -7.44 -4.08
C GLU A 149 4.89 -6.60 -5.35
N ARG A 150 3.76 -6.27 -6.00
CA ARG A 150 3.67 -5.27 -7.07
C ARG A 150 3.14 -3.98 -6.46
N SER A 151 4.04 -3.13 -6.01
CA SER A 151 3.72 -1.91 -5.27
C SER A 151 3.52 -0.71 -6.21
N PRO A 152 2.28 -0.29 -6.52
CA PRO A 152 2.06 0.89 -7.37
C PRO A 152 2.65 2.15 -6.75
N CYS A 153 2.59 2.26 -5.42
CA CYS A 153 3.16 3.38 -4.67
C CYS A 153 4.69 3.48 -4.73
N GLU A 154 5.40 2.39 -5.06
CA GLU A 154 6.85 2.41 -5.34
C GLU A 154 7.09 2.93 -6.76
N GLN A 155 6.37 2.37 -7.74
CA GLN A 155 6.53 2.69 -9.16
C GLN A 155 6.28 4.16 -9.51
N VAL A 156 5.37 4.83 -8.79
CA VAL A 156 5.05 6.25 -9.02
C VAL A 156 5.99 7.24 -8.34
N CYS A 157 6.98 6.77 -7.57
CA CYS A 157 7.86 7.67 -6.83
C CYS A 157 8.94 8.25 -7.76
N PRO A 158 8.90 9.56 -8.09
CA PRO A 158 9.81 10.14 -9.08
C PRO A 158 11.26 10.20 -8.62
N VAL A 159 11.48 10.18 -7.30
CA VAL A 159 12.80 10.30 -6.65
C VAL A 159 13.28 8.98 -6.03
N GLY A 160 12.53 7.88 -6.17
CA GLY A 160 12.90 6.59 -5.60
C GLY A 160 12.88 6.52 -4.06
N ALA A 161 12.22 7.47 -3.38
CA ALA A 161 12.13 7.49 -1.92
C ALA A 161 11.30 6.32 -1.34
N THR A 162 10.34 5.80 -2.12
CA THR A 162 9.68 4.54 -1.77
C THR A 162 10.44 3.39 -2.42
N LEU A 163 10.79 2.38 -1.63
CA LEU A 163 11.55 1.22 -2.08
C LEU A 163 11.02 -0.07 -1.46
N LYS A 164 11.22 -1.20 -2.12
CA LYS A 164 10.97 -2.54 -1.55
C LYS A 164 12.29 -3.14 -1.08
N SER A 165 12.39 -3.50 0.20
CA SER A 165 13.55 -4.23 0.72
C SER A 165 13.55 -5.71 0.26
N PRO A 166 14.70 -6.41 0.30
CA PRO A 166 14.79 -7.81 -0.13
C PRO A 166 13.90 -8.77 0.67
N ASP A 167 13.59 -8.44 1.93
CA ASP A 167 12.61 -9.16 2.77
C ASP A 167 11.14 -8.83 2.39
N GLY A 168 10.95 -8.09 1.29
CA GLY A 168 9.68 -7.74 0.70
C GLY A 168 8.91 -6.66 1.46
N VAL A 169 9.51 -5.96 2.41
CA VAL A 169 8.85 -4.85 3.09
C VAL A 169 8.95 -3.59 2.23
N VAL A 170 7.81 -3.03 1.83
CA VAL A 170 7.81 -1.67 1.24
C VAL A 170 8.21 -0.67 2.32
N LEU A 171 9.15 0.21 2.05
CA LEU A 171 9.67 1.25 2.96
C LEU A 171 9.58 2.64 2.32
N ILE A 172 9.79 3.67 3.12
CA ILE A 172 9.92 5.05 2.67
C ILE A 172 11.18 5.61 3.33
N ASP A 173 12.12 6.07 2.52
CA ASP A 173 13.21 6.92 2.99
C ASP A 173 12.71 8.36 3.10
N LYS A 174 12.57 8.83 4.35
CA LYS A 174 12.12 10.19 4.63
C LYS A 174 13.13 11.26 4.18
N LYS A 175 14.42 10.95 4.05
CA LYS A 175 15.45 11.91 3.62
C LYS A 175 15.35 12.20 2.11
N TYR A 176 14.99 11.20 1.33
CA TYR A 176 14.81 11.34 -0.12
C TYR A 176 13.39 11.79 -0.49
N CYS A 177 12.42 11.66 0.41
CA CYS A 177 11.03 11.99 0.12
C CYS A 177 10.83 13.51 -0.05
N ILE A 178 10.47 13.93 -1.26
CA ILE A 178 10.15 15.35 -1.58
C ILE A 178 8.70 15.74 -1.30
N GLY A 179 7.89 14.87 -0.69
CA GLY A 179 6.51 15.19 -0.34
C GLY A 179 5.51 15.34 -1.50
N CYS A 180 5.81 14.85 -2.71
CA CYS A 180 4.95 15.03 -3.91
C CYS A 180 3.56 14.38 -3.85
N GLY A 181 3.29 13.47 -2.91
CA GLY A 181 1.96 12.89 -2.71
C GLY A 181 1.49 11.83 -3.73
N TYR A 182 2.20 11.59 -4.85
CA TYR A 182 1.78 10.59 -5.85
C TYR A 182 1.59 9.18 -5.27
N CYS A 183 2.47 8.78 -4.36
CA CYS A 183 2.37 7.48 -3.71
C CYS A 183 1.10 7.33 -2.85
N ILE A 184 0.53 8.43 -2.36
CA ILE A 184 -0.71 8.46 -1.57
C ILE A 184 -1.88 8.13 -2.48
N GLN A 185 -1.99 8.84 -3.61
CA GLN A 185 -3.04 8.63 -4.60
C GLN A 185 -2.95 7.26 -5.29
N ALA A 186 -1.73 6.76 -5.52
CA ALA A 186 -1.52 5.46 -6.15
C ALA A 186 -1.86 4.26 -5.25
N CYS A 187 -2.06 4.46 -3.93
CA CYS A 187 -2.35 3.34 -3.03
C CYS A 187 -3.83 2.96 -3.11
N PRO A 188 -4.20 1.77 -3.64
CA PRO A 188 -5.61 1.40 -3.79
C PRO A 188 -6.33 1.13 -2.46
N TYR A 189 -5.58 1.10 -1.36
CA TYR A 189 -6.06 0.83 -0.01
C TYR A 189 -6.10 2.07 0.88
N GLY A 190 -5.65 3.23 0.39
CA GLY A 190 -5.56 4.45 1.20
C GLY A 190 -4.62 4.34 2.41
N CYS A 191 -3.64 3.43 2.39
CA CYS A 191 -2.77 3.17 3.54
C CYS A 191 -1.58 4.13 3.70
N ARG A 192 -1.57 5.23 2.95
CA ARG A 192 -0.53 6.26 3.03
C ARG A 192 -1.18 7.58 3.41
N TYR A 193 -0.44 8.39 4.14
CA TYR A 193 -0.84 9.72 4.55
C TYR A 193 0.31 10.70 4.31
N PHE A 194 0.00 11.99 4.29
CA PHE A 194 1.01 13.04 4.30
C PHE A 194 1.25 13.45 5.75
N ASP A 195 2.51 13.39 6.19
CA ASP A 195 2.91 13.80 7.52
C ASP A 195 3.35 15.27 7.45
N GLU A 196 2.52 16.17 7.98
CA GLU A 196 2.74 17.62 7.93
C GLU A 196 4.02 18.01 8.68
N SER A 197 4.33 17.31 9.78
CA SER A 197 5.50 17.60 10.62
C SER A 197 6.82 17.36 9.90
N THR A 198 6.90 16.30 9.10
CA THR A 198 8.11 15.95 8.34
C THR A 198 8.05 16.39 6.88
N ARG A 199 6.87 16.84 6.40
CA ARG A 199 6.58 17.10 4.98
C ARG A 199 6.87 15.90 4.07
N THR A 200 6.69 14.69 4.60
CA THR A 200 6.96 13.43 3.88
C THR A 200 5.72 12.53 3.85
N ALA A 201 5.72 11.54 2.96
CA ALA A 201 4.70 10.50 3.00
C ALA A 201 4.95 9.53 4.16
N GLY A 202 3.90 9.20 4.90
CA GLY A 202 3.88 8.20 5.97
C GLY A 202 3.07 6.97 5.58
N LYS A 203 3.44 5.81 6.13
CA LYS A 203 2.71 4.53 6.02
C LYS A 203 3.18 3.54 7.09
N CYS A 204 2.48 2.43 7.27
CA CYS A 204 2.99 1.28 8.04
C CYS A 204 4.26 0.70 7.41
N THR A 205 5.30 0.43 8.22
CA THR A 205 6.58 -0.17 7.78
C THR A 205 6.78 -1.56 8.36
N LEU A 206 5.71 -2.27 8.75
CA LEU A 206 5.78 -3.52 9.53
C LEU A 206 6.68 -3.43 10.77
N CYS A 207 6.80 -2.23 11.36
CA CYS A 207 7.77 -1.95 12.42
C CYS A 207 9.17 -2.45 12.06
N TYR A 208 9.68 -2.08 10.88
CA TYR A 208 10.96 -2.54 10.35
C TYR A 208 12.12 -2.44 11.37
N HIS A 209 12.10 -1.41 12.21
CA HIS A 209 13.07 -1.20 13.30
C HIS A 209 13.00 -2.26 14.42
N ARG A 210 11.88 -2.97 14.56
CA ARG A 210 11.68 -4.10 15.48
C ARG A 210 12.04 -5.43 14.83
N ILE A 211 11.54 -5.69 13.62
CA ILE A 211 11.70 -7.00 12.96
C ILE A 211 13.17 -7.30 12.63
N THR A 212 13.94 -6.26 12.27
CA THR A 212 15.39 -6.35 12.07
C THR A 212 16.18 -6.68 13.35
N ARG A 213 15.53 -6.62 14.52
CA ARG A 213 16.08 -7.04 15.83
C ARG A 213 15.50 -8.35 16.34
N GLY A 214 14.71 -9.07 15.51
CA GLY A 214 14.02 -10.30 15.89
C GLY A 214 12.75 -10.10 16.72
N LEU A 215 12.24 -8.87 16.81
CA LEU A 215 11.02 -8.55 17.57
C LEU A 215 9.78 -8.54 16.67
N ARG A 216 8.60 -8.81 17.24
CA ARG A 216 7.33 -8.72 16.51
C ARG A 216 6.87 -7.27 16.32
N PRO A 217 6.08 -6.95 15.29
CA PRO A 217 5.45 -5.64 15.16
C PRO A 217 4.55 -5.33 16.35
N ALA A 218 4.59 -4.09 16.86
CA ALA A 218 3.86 -3.68 18.06
C ALA A 218 2.34 -3.98 17.99
N CYS A 219 1.73 -3.81 16.82
CA CYS A 219 0.32 -4.10 16.62
C CYS A 219 -0.03 -5.59 16.73
N ALA A 220 0.87 -6.50 16.34
CA ALA A 220 0.71 -7.95 16.48
C ALA A 220 1.02 -8.41 17.91
N GLU A 221 1.98 -7.74 18.56
CA GLU A 221 2.41 -8.09 19.92
C GLU A 221 1.36 -7.75 20.98
N ILE A 222 0.71 -6.58 20.85
CA ILE A 222 -0.30 -6.10 21.81
C ILE A 222 -1.68 -6.76 21.65
N CYS A 223 -1.91 -7.51 20.57
CA CYS A 223 -3.23 -8.05 20.25
C CYS A 223 -3.63 -9.14 21.26
N PRO A 224 -4.63 -8.91 22.13
CA PRO A 224 -4.94 -9.84 23.22
C PRO A 224 -5.54 -11.16 22.73
N THR A 225 -6.26 -11.13 21.61
CA THR A 225 -6.94 -12.30 21.04
C THR A 225 -6.08 -13.05 20.02
N GLY A 226 -4.88 -12.56 19.69
CA GLY A 226 -4.04 -13.15 18.64
C GLY A 226 -4.62 -13.01 17.22
N ALA A 227 -5.56 -12.08 16.99
CA ALA A 227 -6.14 -11.82 15.68
C ALA A 227 -5.12 -11.36 14.62
N ARG A 228 -3.96 -10.86 15.03
CA ARG A 228 -2.92 -10.33 14.15
C ARG A 228 -1.72 -11.27 14.12
N VAL A 229 -1.53 -11.93 12.98
CA VAL A 229 -0.50 -12.95 12.78
C VAL A 229 0.60 -12.39 11.88
N PHE A 230 1.76 -12.06 12.47
CA PHE A 230 2.94 -11.67 11.70
C PHE A 230 3.87 -12.88 11.53
N GLY A 231 4.51 -12.99 10.36
CA GLY A 231 5.52 -14.03 10.15
C GLY A 231 6.24 -13.94 8.81
N ASP A 232 7.26 -14.77 8.67
CA ASP A 232 8.00 -14.96 7.43
C ASP A 232 7.28 -16.00 6.55
N LEU A 233 7.06 -15.68 5.28
CA LEU A 233 6.43 -16.58 4.31
C LEU A 233 7.39 -17.67 3.81
N ARG A 234 8.71 -17.51 4.00
CA ARG A 234 9.71 -18.54 3.67
C ARG A 234 9.81 -19.61 4.76
N GLU A 235 9.45 -19.26 5.99
CA GLU A 235 9.46 -20.18 7.12
C GLU A 235 8.23 -21.09 7.07
N LYS A 236 8.42 -22.35 6.65
CA LYS A 236 7.30 -23.29 6.45
C LYS A 236 6.53 -23.61 7.74
N ASP A 237 7.18 -23.59 8.90
CA ASP A 237 6.55 -23.91 10.19
C ASP A 237 6.26 -22.67 11.05
N GLY A 238 6.48 -21.49 10.48
CA GLY A 238 6.23 -20.20 11.12
C GLY A 238 4.73 -19.95 11.36
N PRO A 239 4.40 -18.99 12.26
CA PRO A 239 3.02 -18.69 12.65
C PRO A 239 2.14 -18.29 11.45
N LEU A 240 2.68 -17.51 10.52
CA LEU A 240 1.96 -17.12 9.32
C LEU A 240 1.75 -18.29 8.35
N ALA A 241 2.76 -19.15 8.18
CA ALA A 241 2.62 -20.31 7.30
C ALA A 241 1.58 -21.32 7.82
N LYS A 242 1.49 -21.52 9.14
CA LYS A 242 0.41 -22.29 9.78
C LYS A 242 -0.95 -21.65 9.54
N PHE A 243 -1.06 -20.34 9.78
CA PHE A 243 -2.29 -19.59 9.52
C PHE A 243 -2.77 -19.74 8.06
N LEU A 244 -1.87 -19.64 7.08
CA LEU A 244 -2.22 -19.80 5.67
C LEU A 244 -2.62 -21.23 5.28
N ARG A 245 -2.17 -22.26 6.02
CA ARG A 245 -2.56 -23.66 5.79
C ARG A 245 -3.90 -24.01 6.42
N GLU A 246 -4.14 -23.51 7.62
CA GLU A 246 -5.31 -23.87 8.44
C GLU A 246 -6.56 -23.08 8.02
N HIS A 247 -6.38 -21.89 7.46
CA HIS A 247 -7.47 -20.98 7.15
C HIS A 247 -7.64 -20.74 5.65
N ARG A 248 -8.90 -20.63 5.21
CA ARG A 248 -9.21 -20.03 3.90
C ARG A 248 -8.98 -18.54 4.00
N VAL A 249 -7.98 -18.04 3.27
CA VAL A 249 -7.60 -16.64 3.29
C VAL A 249 -7.96 -15.91 2.01
N GLN A 250 -8.24 -14.62 2.16
CA GLN A 250 -8.57 -13.70 1.09
C GLN A 250 -7.68 -12.45 1.20
N VAL A 251 -7.64 -11.67 0.13
CA VAL A 251 -6.94 -10.39 0.11
C VAL A 251 -7.89 -9.30 -0.38
N LEU A 252 -7.64 -8.06 0.04
CA LEU A 252 -8.44 -6.91 -0.39
C LEU A 252 -8.12 -6.53 -1.84
N LYS A 253 -9.18 -6.18 -2.60
CA LYS A 253 -9.08 -5.69 -3.99
C LYS A 253 -8.18 -6.56 -4.88
N PRO A 254 -8.42 -7.89 -4.99
CA PRO A 254 -7.57 -8.78 -5.77
C PRO A 254 -7.51 -8.42 -7.27
N HIS A 255 -8.58 -7.80 -7.80
CA HIS A 255 -8.66 -7.33 -9.18
C HIS A 255 -7.62 -6.27 -9.55
N MET A 256 -7.02 -5.58 -8.57
CA MET A 256 -5.98 -4.57 -8.81
C MET A 256 -4.60 -5.17 -9.14
N GLY A 257 -4.41 -6.48 -9.02
CA GLY A 257 -3.17 -7.15 -9.42
C GLY A 257 -1.91 -6.77 -8.62
N THR A 258 -2.06 -6.12 -7.47
CA THR A 258 -0.96 -5.65 -6.60
C THR A 258 -0.24 -6.78 -5.86
N ARG A 259 -0.84 -7.98 -5.78
CA ARG A 259 -0.33 -9.14 -5.02
C ARG A 259 0.02 -8.73 -3.56
N PRO A 260 -0.99 -8.33 -2.77
CA PRO A 260 -0.80 -7.93 -1.38
C PRO A 260 -0.31 -9.09 -0.52
N LYS A 261 0.48 -8.77 0.52
CA LYS A 261 0.99 -9.72 1.53
C LYS A 261 0.26 -9.58 2.86
N LEU A 262 -0.98 -9.13 2.80
CA LEU A 262 -1.90 -9.01 3.92
C LEU A 262 -3.10 -9.89 3.64
N TYR A 263 -3.20 -10.96 4.40
CA TYR A 263 -4.19 -12.03 4.25
C TYR A 263 -5.25 -11.90 5.33
N TYR A 264 -6.51 -12.06 4.97
CA TYR A 264 -7.65 -12.03 5.88
C TYR A 264 -8.31 -13.40 5.92
N HIS A 265 -8.60 -13.90 7.11
CA HIS A 265 -9.50 -15.03 7.30
C HIS A 265 -10.91 -14.52 7.61
N ASN A 266 -11.91 -15.20 7.05
CA ASN A 266 -13.34 -14.88 7.18
C ASN A 266 -13.71 -13.45 6.76
N LEU A 267 -13.17 -12.98 5.62
CA LEU A 267 -13.49 -11.65 5.09
C LEU A 267 -14.86 -11.68 4.42
N ASP A 268 -15.76 -10.83 4.90
CA ASP A 268 -17.10 -10.70 4.33
C ASP A 268 -17.07 -10.11 2.90
N LYS A 269 -18.07 -10.45 2.10
CA LYS A 269 -18.23 -9.98 0.71
C LYS A 269 -18.36 -8.45 0.65
N GLU A 270 -18.96 -7.82 1.65
CA GLU A 270 -19.21 -6.37 1.68
C GLU A 270 -17.92 -5.54 1.83
N VAL A 271 -16.78 -6.19 2.12
CA VAL A 271 -15.48 -5.54 2.34
C VAL A 271 -14.57 -5.60 1.09
N ARG A 272 -14.91 -6.44 0.11
CA ARG A 272 -13.96 -7.01 -0.88
C ARG A 272 -13.47 -6.04 -1.97
#